data_AF-A0A6L6L4Z5-F1
#
_entry.id   AF-A0A6L6L4Z5-F1
#
_cell.length_a   1.000
_cell.length_b   1.000
_cell.length_c   1.000
_cell.angle_alpha   90.00
_cell.angle_beta   90.00
_cell.angle_gamma   90.00
#
_symmetry.space_group_name_H-M   'P 1'
#
loop_
_entity.id
_entity.type
_entity.pdbx_description
1 polymer ?
#
loop_
_entity_poly.entity_id
_entity_poly.type
_entity_poly.pdbx_seq_one_letter_code
_entity_poly.pdbx_strand_id
1 'polypeptide(L)'
;MSKRLKNCISGRIPKVDAVRDLLSRINPDEIRSIHEEMIDIIKRNRIFRNGTISGYVVAGFDGAELFSSTKKSCPNCLTRKKLTGETEYFHRSVVCMTIGKSPHVILGQEMLKPRDLSGFEMEGCPYKLRVVRYREQWEEKGGKPNVLCGL
;
A
#
# COMPACT_ATOMS: atom_id res chain seq x y z
N MET A 1 1.88 23.99 -2.92
CA MET A 1 2.22 24.58 -1.60
C MET A 1 3.39 23.81 -0.98
N SER A 2 4.62 24.35 -1.04
CA SER A 2 5.78 23.74 -0.38
C SER A 2 5.83 24.18 1.08
N LYS A 3 5.15 23.45 1.96
CA LYS A 3 5.34 23.62 3.41
C LYS A 3 6.70 23.02 3.76
N ARG A 4 7.75 23.84 3.74
CA ARG A 4 9.09 23.47 4.19
C ARG A 4 8.99 22.94 5.63
N LEU A 5 9.64 21.81 5.92
CA LEU A 5 9.81 21.17 7.25
C LEU A 5 10.59 22.02 8.27
N LYS A 6 10.62 23.34 8.10
CA LYS A 6 11.36 24.33 8.90
C LYS A 6 11.05 24.26 10.40
N ASN A 7 9.87 23.75 10.76
CA ASN A 7 9.43 23.69 12.16
C ASN A 7 9.72 22.32 12.82
N CYS A 8 10.20 21.33 12.07
CA CYS A 8 10.43 19.97 12.58
C CYS A 8 11.91 19.63 12.77
N ILE A 9 12.82 20.39 12.15
CA ILE A 9 14.26 20.17 12.23
C ILE A 9 14.91 21.49 12.65
N SER A 10 15.25 21.61 13.93
CA SER A 10 16.15 22.66 14.42
C SER A 10 17.59 22.23 14.16
N GLY A 11 18.26 22.85 13.18
CA GLY A 11 19.67 22.58 12.88
C GLY A 11 19.94 22.24 11.41
N ARG A 12 21.10 21.63 11.15
CA ARG A 12 21.50 21.24 9.77
C ARG A 12 20.62 20.09 9.29
N ILE A 13 20.15 20.19 8.05
CA ILE A 13 19.41 19.12 7.39
C ILE A 13 20.30 17.86 7.30
N PRO A 14 19.84 16.69 7.76
CA PRO A 14 20.64 15.47 7.71
C PRO A 14 20.94 15.09 6.25
N LYS A 15 22.16 14.59 6.02
CA LYS A 15 22.54 14.01 4.72
C LYS A 15 21.78 12.68 4.53
N VAL A 16 21.65 12.27 3.26
CA VAL A 16 20.96 11.03 2.88
C VAL A 16 21.51 9.79 3.61
N ASP A 17 22.82 9.74 3.85
CA ASP A 17 23.46 8.61 4.54
C ASP A 17 23.05 8.55 6.01
N ALA A 18 22.97 9.70 6.70
CA ALA A 18 22.50 9.74 8.08
C ALA A 18 21.04 9.30 8.20
N VAL A 19 20.18 9.67 7.25
CA VAL A 19 18.80 9.20 7.19
C VAL A 19 18.76 7.69 6.94
N ARG A 20 19.56 7.18 6.01
CA ARG A 20 19.62 5.75 5.68
C ARG A 20 20.08 4.92 6.89
N ASP A 21 21.13 5.35 7.58
CA ASP A 21 21.70 4.66 8.73
C ASP A 21 20.76 4.66 9.93
N LEU A 22 19.93 5.70 10.08
CA LEU A 22 18.87 5.72 11.07
C LEU A 22 17.76 4.72 10.70
N LEU A 23 17.25 4.80 9.47
CA LEU A 23 16.15 3.94 9.01
C LEU A 23 16.54 2.46 8.96
N SER A 24 17.81 2.13 8.70
CA SER A 24 18.29 0.74 8.68
C SER A 24 18.28 0.06 10.05
N ARG A 25 18.20 0.84 11.14
CA ARG A 25 18.14 0.33 12.52
C ARG A 25 16.71 0.18 13.03
N ILE A 26 15.72 0.70 12.32
CA ILE A 26 14.32 0.61 12.72
C ILE A 26 13.78 -0.77 12.33
N ASN A 27 13.28 -1.51 13.31
CA ASN A 27 12.61 -2.77 13.07
C ASN A 27 11.19 -2.53 12.51
N PRO A 28 10.87 -3.00 11.29
CA PRO A 28 9.55 -2.79 10.70
C PRO A 28 8.40 -3.41 11.50
N ASP A 29 8.65 -4.50 12.25
CA ASP A 29 7.62 -5.17 13.04
C ASP A 29 7.26 -4.38 14.32
N GLU A 30 8.19 -3.61 14.87
CA GLU A 30 7.89 -2.67 15.96
C GLU A 30 6.98 -1.54 15.47
N ILE A 31 7.24 -1.00 14.28
CA ILE A 31 6.38 0.02 13.67
C ILE A 31 4.98 -0.53 13.39
N ARG A 32 4.87 -1.79 12.94
CA ARG A 32 3.58 -2.46 12.76
C ARG A 32 2.84 -2.61 14.09
N SER A 33 3.54 -3.04 15.15
CA SER A 33 2.94 -3.21 16.48
C SER A 33 2.39 -1.90 17.03
N ILE A 34 3.13 -0.80 16.87
CA ILE A 34 2.67 0.55 17.24
C ILE A 34 1.42 0.95 16.46
N HIS A 35 1.38 0.65 15.16
CA HIS A 35 0.22 0.94 14.32
C HIS A 35 -1.01 0.14 14.77
N GLU A 36 -0.87 -1.16 15.02
CA GLU A 36 -1.93 -2.03 15.52
C GLU A 36 -2.48 -1.54 16.87
N GLU A 37 -1.60 -1.15 17.80
CA GLU A 37 -2.00 -0.58 19.10
C GLU A 37 -2.78 0.73 18.94
N MET A 38 -2.35 1.62 18.04
CA MET A 38 -3.08 2.85 17.74
C MET A 38 -4.50 2.57 17.21
N ILE A 39 -4.66 1.55 16.36
CA ILE A 39 -5.99 1.15 15.87
C ILE A 39 -6.86 0.64 17.01
N ASP A 40 -6.32 -0.14 17.93
CA ASP A 40 -7.07 -0.63 19.08
C ASP A 40 -7.45 0.48 20.06
N ILE A 41 -6.61 1.51 20.23
CA ILE A 41 -6.98 2.73 20.97
C ILE A 41 -8.16 3.44 20.28
N ILE A 42 -8.11 3.61 18.96
CA ILE A 42 -9.18 4.26 18.18
C ILE A 42 -10.51 3.50 18.34
N LYS A 43 -10.48 2.16 18.27
CA LYS A 43 -11.65 1.30 18.49
C LYS A 43 -12.20 1.45 19.91
N ARG A 44 -11.34 1.37 20.94
CA ARG A 44 -11.73 1.49 22.36
C ARG A 44 -12.37 2.84 22.67
N ASN A 45 -11.82 3.92 22.09
CA ASN A 45 -12.36 5.27 22.23
C ASN A 45 -13.64 5.52 21.42
N ARG A 46 -14.12 4.51 20.68
CA ARG A 46 -15.36 4.56 19.87
C ARG A 46 -15.38 5.74 18.90
N ILE A 47 -14.22 6.07 18.31
CA ILE A 47 -14.07 7.20 17.39
C ILE A 47 -15.04 7.09 16.20
N PHE A 48 -15.32 5.87 15.75
CA PHE A 48 -16.22 5.61 14.62
C PHE A 48 -17.68 5.34 15.02
N ARG A 49 -18.12 5.68 16.26
CA ARG A 49 -19.47 5.38 16.76
C ARG A 49 -20.60 5.87 15.84
N ASN A 50 -20.40 7.01 15.18
CA ASN A 50 -21.41 7.62 14.31
C ASN A 50 -21.31 7.15 12.84
N GLY A 51 -20.42 6.18 12.56
CA GLY A 51 -20.05 5.79 11.21
C GLY A 51 -19.26 6.87 10.45
N THR A 52 -18.75 6.49 9.29
CA THR A 52 -18.07 7.37 8.34
C THR A 52 -18.98 7.72 7.15
N ILE A 53 -19.91 6.82 6.77
CA ILE A 53 -20.91 7.04 5.72
C ILE A 53 -22.26 6.46 6.20
N SER A 54 -23.29 7.30 6.27
CA SER A 54 -24.67 6.88 6.59
C SER A 54 -24.80 6.00 7.84
N GLY A 55 -24.00 6.26 8.88
CA GLY A 55 -23.99 5.48 10.12
C GLY A 55 -23.12 4.22 10.08
N TYR A 56 -22.62 3.81 8.92
CA TYR A 56 -21.70 2.68 8.76
C TYR A 56 -20.25 3.13 8.82
N VAL A 57 -19.38 2.30 9.38
CA VAL A 57 -17.93 2.43 9.23
C VAL A 57 -17.54 1.79 7.91
N VAL A 58 -17.20 2.60 6.92
CA VAL A 58 -16.83 2.14 5.58
C VAL A 58 -15.31 2.22 5.45
N ALA A 59 -14.69 1.12 5.02
CA ALA A 59 -13.28 1.06 4.68
C ALA A 59 -13.11 0.57 3.25
N GLY A 60 -12.17 1.18 2.53
CA GLY A 60 -11.76 0.72 1.20
C GLY A 60 -10.41 0.02 1.27
N PHE A 61 -10.25 -0.95 0.38
CA PHE A 61 -8.98 -1.61 0.11
C PHE A 61 -8.49 -1.14 -1.25
N ASP A 62 -7.27 -0.62 -1.30
CA ASP A 62 -6.66 -0.20 -2.56
C ASP A 62 -5.17 -0.56 -2.62
N GLY A 63 -4.69 -0.82 -3.84
CA GLY A 63 -3.31 -1.14 -4.12
C GLY A 63 -2.49 0.12 -4.39
N ALA A 64 -1.46 0.37 -3.58
CA ALA A 64 -0.53 1.47 -3.76
C ALA A 64 0.85 0.96 -4.19
N GLU A 65 1.44 1.57 -5.23
CA GLU A 65 2.87 1.43 -5.53
C GLU A 65 3.66 2.43 -4.71
N LEU A 66 4.51 1.93 -3.82
CA LEU A 66 5.22 2.75 -2.84
C LEU A 66 6.53 3.29 -3.41
N PHE A 67 7.31 2.42 -4.07
CA PHE A 67 8.59 2.79 -4.67
C PHE A 67 8.98 1.83 -5.79
N SER A 68 9.76 2.36 -6.74
CA SER A 68 10.30 1.63 -7.88
C SER A 68 11.72 2.07 -8.20
N SER A 69 12.52 1.18 -8.79
CA SER A 69 13.89 1.44 -9.19
C SER A 69 14.32 0.52 -10.32
N THR A 70 15.13 1.03 -11.24
CA THR A 70 15.87 0.21 -12.22
C THR A 70 17.28 -0.14 -11.73
N LYS A 71 17.73 0.43 -10.61
CA LYS A 71 19.11 0.33 -10.10
C LYS A 71 19.24 -0.43 -8.79
N LYS A 72 18.21 -0.39 -7.94
CA LYS A 72 18.20 -1.01 -6.61
C LYS A 72 17.17 -2.11 -6.56
N SER A 73 17.56 -3.28 -6.04
CA SER A 73 16.70 -4.44 -5.87
C SER A 73 16.95 -5.09 -4.51
N CYS A 74 15.97 -5.87 -4.05
CA CYS A 74 16.09 -6.74 -2.88
C CYS A 74 15.30 -8.04 -3.15
N PRO A 75 15.48 -9.09 -2.32
CA PRO A 75 14.77 -10.37 -2.49
C PRO A 75 13.23 -10.26 -2.47
N ASN A 76 12.69 -9.20 -1.86
CA ASN A 76 11.25 -8.96 -1.73
C ASN A 76 10.68 -8.05 -2.82
N CYS A 77 11.48 -7.60 -3.79
CA CYS A 77 11.00 -6.75 -4.88
C CYS A 77 10.09 -7.54 -5.83
N LEU A 78 8.98 -6.92 -6.22
CA LEU A 78 8.25 -7.31 -7.42
C LEU A 78 9.03 -6.83 -8.65
N THR A 79 8.89 -7.51 -9.78
CA THR A 79 9.60 -7.17 -11.01
C THR A 79 8.66 -6.99 -12.19
N ARG A 80 8.94 -6.01 -13.04
CA ARG A 80 8.29 -5.83 -14.35
C ARG A 80 9.32 -5.46 -15.41
N LYS A 81 9.05 -5.81 -16.67
CA LYS A 81 9.83 -5.36 -17.82
C LYS A 81 9.25 -4.06 -18.37
N LYS A 82 10.09 -3.04 -18.53
CA LYS A 82 9.73 -1.81 -19.26
C LYS A 82 9.69 -2.08 -20.76
N LEU A 83 9.05 -1.20 -21.51
CA LEU A 83 9.06 -1.22 -22.98
C LEU A 83 10.49 -1.15 -23.56
N THR A 84 11.41 -0.52 -22.83
CA THR A 84 12.83 -0.44 -23.17
C THR A 84 13.61 -1.76 -22.96
N GLY A 85 12.97 -2.80 -22.40
CA GLY A 85 13.60 -4.08 -22.06
C GLY A 85 14.26 -4.11 -20.66
N GLU A 86 14.44 -2.96 -20.02
CA GLU A 86 14.99 -2.86 -18.66
C GLU A 86 14.06 -3.51 -17.63
N THR A 87 14.66 -4.18 -16.63
CA THR A 87 13.92 -4.66 -15.46
C THR A 87 13.72 -3.52 -14.46
N GLU A 88 12.49 -3.30 -14.05
CA GLU A 88 12.16 -2.43 -12.92
C GLU A 88 11.74 -3.27 -11.71
N TYR A 89 12.35 -2.94 -10.57
CA TYR A 89 12.08 -3.52 -9.26
C TYR A 89 11.19 -2.56 -8.49
N PHE A 90 10.10 -3.05 -7.92
CA PHE A 90 9.14 -2.19 -7.24
C PHE A 90 8.48 -2.90 -6.06
N HIS A 91 7.88 -2.12 -5.17
CA HIS A 91 7.06 -2.61 -4.07
C HIS A 91 5.66 -2.03 -4.14
N ARG A 92 4.67 -2.90 -3.94
CA ARG A 92 3.28 -2.52 -3.78
C ARG A 92 2.77 -2.97 -2.42
N SER A 93 1.76 -2.29 -1.91
CA SER A 93 1.00 -2.70 -0.75
C SER A 93 -0.48 -2.57 -1.01
N VAL A 94 -1.28 -3.39 -0.34
CA VAL A 94 -2.72 -3.15 -0.20
C VAL A 94 -2.93 -2.41 1.10
N VAL A 95 -3.62 -1.28 1.04
CA VAL A 95 -3.93 -0.43 2.19
C VAL A 95 -5.43 -0.49 2.45
N CYS A 96 -5.80 -0.71 3.71
CA CYS A 96 -7.17 -0.59 4.19
C CYS A 96 -7.31 0.75 4.91
N MET A 97 -8.21 1.62 4.46
CA MET A 97 -8.43 2.93 5.08
C MET A 97 -9.91 3.30 5.18
N THR A 98 -10.27 4.07 6.21
CA THR A 98 -11.64 4.57 6.35
C THR A 98 -11.97 5.61 5.28
N ILE A 99 -13.15 5.47 4.68
CA ILE A 99 -13.69 6.35 3.63
C ILE A 99 -14.93 7.06 4.17
N GLY A 100 -15.13 8.31 3.76
CA GLY A 100 -16.26 9.14 4.17
C GLY A 100 -15.84 10.28 5.08
N LYS A 101 -16.58 10.49 6.17
CA LYS A 101 -16.28 11.54 7.15
C LYS A 101 -15.00 11.23 7.93
N SER A 102 -14.30 12.30 8.33
CA SER A 102 -13.12 12.23 9.21
C SER A 102 -13.41 11.53 10.54
N PRO A 103 -12.41 10.86 11.14
CA PRO A 103 -11.01 10.79 10.70
C PRO A 103 -10.76 9.71 9.62
N HIS A 104 -9.85 10.04 8.69
CA HIS A 104 -9.30 9.08 7.73
C HIS A 104 -8.14 8.33 8.38
N VAL A 105 -8.37 7.05 8.65
CA VAL A 105 -7.43 6.19 9.38
C VAL A 105 -7.06 5.03 8.48
N ILE A 106 -5.76 4.79 8.32
CA ILE A 106 -5.25 3.56 7.72
C ILE A 106 -5.42 2.47 8.78
N LEU A 107 -6.35 1.55 8.57
CA LEU A 107 -6.64 0.44 9.49
C LEU A 107 -5.62 -0.68 9.39
N GLY A 108 -4.96 -0.80 8.23
CA GLY A 108 -3.95 -1.83 7.97
C GLY A 108 -3.27 -1.61 6.63
N GLN A 109 -2.07 -2.14 6.50
CA GLN A 109 -1.32 -2.17 5.25
C GLN A 109 -0.56 -3.49 5.17
N GLU A 110 -0.70 -4.21 4.06
CA GLU A 110 0.07 -5.42 3.80
C GLU A 110 0.91 -5.26 2.54
N MET A 111 2.19 -5.61 2.64
CA MET A 111 3.12 -5.56 1.51
C MET A 111 2.85 -6.74 0.56
N LEU A 112 2.71 -6.45 -0.72
CA LEU A 112 2.61 -7.50 -1.73
C LEU A 112 3.98 -8.16 -1.88
N LYS A 113 4.07 -9.42 -1.46
CA LYS A 113 5.28 -10.22 -1.56
C LYS A 113 5.37 -10.88 -2.94
N PRO A 114 6.56 -11.07 -3.51
CA PRO A 114 6.75 -11.97 -4.64
C PRO A 114 6.32 -13.37 -4.18
N ARG A 115 5.17 -13.84 -4.66
CA ARG A 115 4.69 -15.19 -4.41
C ARG A 115 4.59 -15.91 -5.73
N ASP A 116 5.11 -17.12 -5.75
CA ASP A 116 4.56 -18.12 -6.65
C ASP A 116 3.14 -18.45 -6.14
N LEU A 117 2.15 -18.14 -6.96
CA LEU A 117 0.75 -18.42 -6.65
C LEU A 117 0.36 -19.82 -7.15
N SER A 118 1.31 -20.61 -7.66
CA SER A 118 1.12 -22.03 -7.91
C SER A 118 0.72 -22.73 -6.61
N GLY A 119 -0.47 -23.34 -6.59
CA GLY A 119 -0.99 -24.00 -5.39
C GLY A 119 -1.56 -23.07 -4.31
N PHE A 120 -1.91 -21.82 -4.63
CA PHE A 120 -2.67 -20.99 -3.68
C PHE A 120 -4.02 -21.64 -3.34
N GLU A 121 -4.27 -21.84 -2.05
CA GLU A 121 -5.54 -22.29 -1.50
C GLU A 121 -6.07 -21.24 -0.51
N MET A 122 -7.37 -20.95 -0.59
CA MET A 122 -8.04 -20.14 0.43
C MET A 122 -8.62 -21.06 1.49
N GLU A 123 -8.22 -20.84 2.74
CA GLU A 123 -8.78 -21.56 3.88
C GLU A 123 -10.31 -21.44 3.92
N GLY A 124 -10.99 -22.58 4.06
CA GLY A 124 -12.45 -22.64 4.06
C GLY A 124 -13.13 -22.46 2.69
N CYS A 125 -12.37 -22.38 1.59
CA CYS A 125 -12.96 -22.35 0.25
C CYS A 125 -13.19 -23.77 -0.29
N PRO A 126 -14.43 -24.19 -0.60
CA PRO A 126 -14.72 -25.52 -1.12
C PRO A 126 -14.33 -25.70 -2.60
N TYR A 127 -13.90 -24.63 -3.26
CA TYR A 127 -13.57 -24.62 -4.69
C TYR A 127 -12.07 -24.49 -4.89
N LYS A 128 -11.54 -25.20 -5.90
CA LYS A 128 -10.16 -25.02 -6.36
C LYS A 128 -10.04 -23.69 -7.09
N LEU A 129 -9.40 -22.72 -6.44
CA LEU A 129 -9.22 -21.39 -7.01
C LEU A 129 -8.00 -21.36 -7.93
N ARG A 130 -8.13 -20.72 -9.09
CA ARG A 130 -7.00 -20.33 -9.94
C ARG A 130 -6.80 -18.83 -9.78
N VAL A 131 -5.63 -18.42 -9.29
CA VAL A 131 -5.33 -16.99 -9.24
C VAL A 131 -4.94 -16.52 -10.64
N VAL A 132 -5.77 -15.66 -11.23
CA VAL A 132 -5.49 -15.00 -12.51
C VAL A 132 -5.09 -13.56 -12.21
N ARG A 133 -4.03 -13.08 -12.87
CA ARG A 133 -3.57 -11.70 -12.69
C ARG A 133 -4.45 -10.79 -13.54
N TYR A 134 -5.40 -10.12 -12.91
CA TYR A 134 -6.26 -9.15 -13.58
C TYR A 134 -5.43 -8.03 -14.21
N ARG A 135 -5.67 -7.74 -15.49
CA ARG A 135 -5.03 -6.64 -16.22
C ARG A 135 -6.13 -5.74 -16.80
N GLU A 136 -6.34 -4.60 -16.16
CA GLU A 136 -7.15 -3.52 -16.76
C GLU A 136 -6.35 -2.84 -17.87
N GLN A 137 -6.96 -2.77 -19.06
CA GLN A 137 -6.52 -1.88 -20.12
C GLN A 137 -7.60 -0.82 -20.35
N TRP A 138 -7.17 0.44 -20.45
CA TRP A 138 -8.05 1.55 -20.78
C TRP A 138 -7.82 1.93 -22.23
N GLU A 139 -8.89 1.91 -23.03
CA GLU A 139 -8.90 2.46 -24.38
C GLU A 139 -9.88 3.63 -24.44
N GLU A 140 -9.45 4.76 -24.98
CA GLU A 140 -10.38 5.82 -25.37
C GLU A 140 -10.91 5.53 -26.77
N LYS A 141 -12.20 5.17 -26.86
CA LYS A 141 -12.92 5.12 -28.15
C LYS A 141 -13.96 6.23 -28.16
N GLY A 142 -13.81 7.17 -29.09
CA GLY A 142 -14.73 8.28 -29.27
C GLY A 142 -14.81 9.25 -28.08
N GLY A 143 -13.70 9.47 -27.36
CA GLY A 143 -13.63 10.38 -26.21
C GLY A 143 -14.30 9.87 -24.94
N LYS A 144 -14.66 8.57 -24.89
CA LYS A 144 -15.14 7.91 -23.67
C LYS A 144 -14.15 6.84 -23.23
N PRO A 145 -13.77 6.81 -21.93
CA PRO A 145 -12.93 5.75 -21.41
C PRO A 145 -13.72 4.44 -21.44
N ASN A 146 -13.20 3.44 -22.16
CA ASN A 146 -13.69 2.07 -22.12
C ASN A 146 -12.69 1.19 -21.38
N VAL A 147 -13.20 0.39 -20.44
CA VAL A 147 -12.41 -0.63 -19.74
C VAL A 147 -12.44 -1.90 -20.57
N LEU A 148 -11.27 -2.34 -21.02
CA LEU A 148 -11.09 -3.69 -21.54
C LEU A 148 -10.53 -4.56 -20.41
N CYS A 149 -11.36 -5.48 -19.95
CA CYS A 149 -10.99 -6.48 -18.97
C CYS A 149 -10.34 -7.67 -19.70
N GLY A 150 -9.03 -7.86 -19.53
CA GLY A 150 -8.31 -9.04 -20.02
C GLY A 150 -8.01 -10.03 -18.89
N LEU A 151 -8.09 -11.33 -19.21
CA LEU A 151 -7.56 -12.44 -18.40
C LEU A 151 -6.10 -12.72 -18.76
#